data_AF-A0A7W3T3Z4-F1
#
_entry.id   AF-A0A7W3T3Z4-F1
#
_cell.length_a   1.000
_cell.length_b   1.000
_cell.length_c   1.000
_cell.angle_alpha   90.00
_cell.angle_beta   90.00
_cell.angle_gamma   90.00
#
_symmetry.space_group_name_H-M   'P 1'
#
loop_
_entity.id
_entity.type
_entity.pdbx_description
1 polymer ?
#
loop_
_entity_poly.entity_id
_entity_poly.type
_entity_poly.pdbx_seq_one_letter_code
_entity_poly.pdbx_strand_id
1 'polypeptide(L)'
;MTAKAVADLHEVYVLLDSLSEPSDIRRFEELEAAREKVLAAASTLAGEIDRHDLHHRFRSAVRSMEKARRMGRAHRRNPLGRPLSHMRFALNIGSAQGSVHLILAAVDPGNAPALPET
;
A
#
# COMPACT_ATOMS: atom_id res chain seq x y z
N MET A 1 -5.19 -7.84 19.66
CA MET A 1 -4.13 -7.05 18.98
C MET A 1 -4.32 -7.07 17.47
N THR A 2 -4.71 -8.22 16.91
CA THR A 2 -5.15 -8.43 15.52
C THR A 2 -6.16 -7.39 15.01
N ALA A 3 -7.20 -7.07 15.77
CA ALA A 3 -8.23 -6.10 15.34
C ALA A 3 -7.67 -4.70 15.03
N LYS A 4 -6.68 -4.24 15.80
CA LYS A 4 -5.99 -2.97 15.52
C LYS A 4 -5.16 -3.06 14.25
N ALA A 5 -4.39 -4.15 14.07
CA ALA A 5 -3.59 -4.35 12.85
C ALA A 5 -4.47 -4.39 11.59
N VAL A 6 -5.64 -5.01 11.67
CA VAL A 6 -6.63 -5.03 10.58
C VAL A 6 -7.20 -3.63 10.32
N ALA A 7 -7.57 -2.89 11.36
CA ALA A 7 -8.02 -1.50 11.22
C ALA A 7 -6.95 -0.59 10.59
N ASP A 8 -5.70 -0.70 11.04
CA ASP A 8 -4.57 0.04 10.47
C ASP A 8 -4.37 -0.28 8.98
N LEU A 9 -4.57 -1.55 8.57
CA LEU A 9 -4.51 -1.96 7.16
C LEU A 9 -5.66 -1.40 6.33
N HIS A 10 -6.87 -1.33 6.89
CA HIS A 10 -8.02 -0.68 6.26
C HIS A 10 -7.77 0.81 6.05
N GLU A 11 -7.24 1.51 7.06
CA GLU A 11 -6.87 2.93 6.93
C GLU A 11 -5.83 3.14 5.83
N VAL A 12 -4.82 2.26 5.75
CA VAL A 12 -3.82 2.29 4.68
C VAL A 12 -4.47 2.04 3.32
N TYR A 13 -5.41 1.10 3.21
CA TYR A 13 -6.11 0.83 1.96
C TYR A 13 -6.91 2.05 1.48
N VAL A 14 -7.69 2.67 2.37
CA VAL A 14 -8.45 3.89 2.07
C VAL A 14 -7.52 5.03 1.65
N LEU A 15 -6.38 5.20 2.33
CA LEU A 15 -5.39 6.19 1.93
C LEU A 15 -4.87 5.93 0.52
N LEU A 16 -4.47 4.70 0.21
CA LEU A 16 -3.94 4.35 -1.12
C LEU A 16 -4.99 4.53 -2.23
N ASP A 17 -6.24 4.19 -1.95
CA ASP A 17 -7.37 4.39 -2.87
C ASP A 17 -7.63 5.88 -3.14
N SER A 18 -7.42 6.73 -2.13
CA SER A 18 -7.53 8.20 -2.26
C SER A 18 -6.39 8.86 -3.06
N LEU A 19 -5.39 8.11 -3.52
CA LEU A 19 -4.24 8.60 -4.30
C LEU A 19 -4.37 8.22 -5.78
N SER A 20 -5.55 8.43 -6.36
CA SER A 20 -5.93 8.00 -7.71
C SER A 20 -5.64 9.04 -8.79
N GLU A 21 -5.42 10.31 -8.43
CA GLU A 21 -5.21 11.40 -9.38
C GLU A 21 -3.73 11.74 -9.58
N PRO A 22 -3.31 12.21 -10.77
CA PRO A 22 -1.92 12.61 -10.99
C PRO A 22 -1.40 13.65 -9.98
N SER A 23 -2.24 14.58 -9.53
CA SER A 23 -1.89 15.61 -8.54
C SER A 23 -1.52 15.04 -7.16
N ASP A 24 -1.97 13.83 -6.84
CA ASP A 24 -1.74 13.19 -5.55
C ASP A 24 -0.29 12.80 -5.30
N ILE A 25 0.57 12.85 -6.33
CA ILE A 25 2.02 12.73 -6.17
C ILE A 25 2.59 13.75 -5.17
N ARG A 26 1.90 14.86 -4.90
CA ARG A 26 2.28 15.88 -3.91
C ARG A 26 2.09 15.39 -2.47
N ARG A 27 1.19 14.43 -2.25
CA ARG A 27 0.86 13.79 -0.97
C ARG A 27 1.82 12.64 -0.62
N PHE A 28 2.94 12.51 -1.35
CA PHE A 28 3.89 11.40 -1.19
C PHE A 28 4.45 11.23 0.24
N GLU A 29 4.43 12.28 1.07
CA GLU A 29 4.91 12.22 2.45
C GLU A 29 3.97 11.41 3.36
N GLU A 30 2.67 11.34 3.05
CA GLU A 30 1.66 10.52 3.76
C GLU A 30 2.00 9.01 3.69
N LEU A 31 2.73 8.59 2.66
CA LEU A 31 3.14 7.20 2.47
C LEU A 31 4.13 6.70 3.53
N GLU A 32 4.82 7.59 4.26
CA GLU A 32 5.72 7.15 5.33
C GLU A 32 4.93 6.60 6.52
N ALA A 33 3.93 7.34 6.99
CA ALA A 33 3.06 6.89 8.07
C ALA A 33 2.29 5.62 7.66
N ALA A 34 1.85 5.54 6.40
CA ALA A 34 1.21 4.34 5.86
C ALA A 34 2.14 3.12 5.89
N ARG A 35 3.40 3.30 5.49
CA ARG A 35 4.44 2.26 5.52
C ARG A 35 4.68 1.74 6.94
N GLU A 36 4.75 2.65 7.92
CA GLU A 36 4.93 2.30 9.33
C GLU A 36 3.76 1.47 9.87
N LYS A 37 2.52 1.84 9.52
CA LYS A 37 1.32 1.03 9.85
C LYS A 37 1.38 -0.37 9.26
N VAL A 38 1.78 -0.51 7.99
CA VAL A 38 1.94 -1.83 7.34
C VAL A 38 3.01 -2.68 8.03
N LEU A 39 4.15 -2.09 8.43
CA LEU A 39 5.21 -2.79 9.15
C LEU A 39 4.78 -3.24 10.56
N ALA A 40 4.05 -2.38 11.27
CA ALA A 40 3.48 -2.71 12.58
C ALA A 40 2.45 -3.84 12.47
N ALA A 41 1.58 -3.78 11.45
CA ALA A 41 0.61 -4.83 11.17
C ALA A 41 1.30 -6.15 10.79
N ALA A 42 2.33 -6.13 9.94
CA ALA A 42 3.10 -7.30 9.57
C ALA A 42 3.72 -7.98 10.80
N SER A 43 4.28 -7.20 11.72
CA SER A 43 4.89 -7.72 12.95
C SER A 43 3.87 -8.35 13.89
N THR A 44 2.67 -7.75 13.97
CA THR A 44 1.56 -8.27 14.79
C THR A 44 0.99 -9.56 14.21
N LEU A 45 0.84 -9.64 12.89
CA LEU A 45 0.18 -10.75 12.19
C LEU A 45 1.13 -11.92 11.85
N ALA A 46 2.45 -11.71 11.91
CA ALA A 46 3.47 -12.73 11.64
C ALA A 46 3.38 -13.98 12.54
N GLY A 47 2.85 -13.83 13.75
CA GLY A 47 2.70 -14.94 14.70
C GLY A 47 1.39 -15.72 14.56
N GLU A 48 0.40 -15.17 13.83
CA GLU A 48 -0.97 -15.70 13.80
C GLU A 48 -1.27 -16.45 12.50
N ILE A 49 -0.51 -16.18 11.43
CA ILE A 49 -0.79 -16.69 10.09
C ILE A 49 0.51 -17.19 9.46
N ASP A 50 0.75 -18.50 9.54
CA ASP A 50 1.86 -19.15 8.83
C ASP A 50 1.53 -19.26 7.34
N ARG A 51 1.63 -18.13 6.63
CA ARG A 51 1.47 -18.06 5.17
C ARG A 51 2.64 -17.28 4.61
N HIS A 52 3.59 -18.03 4.04
CA HIS A 52 4.73 -17.48 3.31
C HIS A 52 4.31 -16.37 2.31
N ASP A 53 3.15 -16.54 1.67
CA ASP A 53 2.55 -15.57 0.75
C ASP A 53 2.20 -14.23 1.41
N LEU A 54 1.80 -14.22 2.69
CA LEU A 54 1.42 -13.01 3.40
C LEU A 54 2.64 -12.13 3.69
N HIS A 55 3.75 -12.75 4.10
CA HIS A 55 5.03 -12.05 4.27
C HIS A 55 5.52 -11.42 2.96
N HIS A 56 5.39 -12.15 1.83
CA HIS A 56 5.72 -11.60 0.53
C HIS A 56 4.85 -10.38 0.17
N ARG A 57 3.53 -10.46 0.44
CA ARG A 57 2.60 -9.34 0.19
C ARG A 57 2.92 -8.11 1.05
N PHE A 58 3.22 -8.30 2.34
CA PHE A 58 3.67 -7.19 3.21
C PHE A 58 4.93 -6.51 2.67
N ARG A 59 5.95 -7.30 2.30
CA ARG A 59 7.18 -6.76 1.71
C ARG A 59 6.91 -6.04 0.39
N SER A 60 6.03 -6.58 -0.44
CA SER A 60 5.62 -5.96 -1.71
C SER A 60 4.94 -4.61 -1.50
N ALA A 61 4.00 -4.53 -0.55
CA ALA A 61 3.30 -3.28 -0.20
C ALA A 61 4.29 -2.20 0.24
N VAL A 62 5.15 -2.51 1.22
CA VAL A 62 6.18 -1.59 1.75
C VAL A 62 7.11 -1.11 0.64
N ARG A 63 7.63 -2.03 -0.17
CA ARG A 63 8.54 -1.68 -1.27
C ARG A 63 7.89 -0.76 -2.30
N SER A 64 6.62 -0.98 -2.58
CA SER A 64 5.85 -0.17 -3.54
C SER A 64 5.61 1.25 -3.00
N MET A 65 5.23 1.38 -1.72
CA MET A 65 5.10 2.69 -1.06
C MET A 65 6.42 3.47 -1.08
N GLU A 66 7.55 2.81 -0.78
CA GLU A 66 8.87 3.46 -0.82
C GLU A 66 9.28 3.91 -2.22
N LYS A 67 8.91 3.16 -3.26
CA LYS A 67 9.12 3.57 -4.65
C LYS A 67 8.24 4.76 -5.02
N ALA A 68 6.94 4.74 -4.68
CA ALA A 68 6.04 5.87 -4.88
C ALA A 68 6.57 7.13 -4.16
N ARG A 69 7.00 7.01 -2.91
CA ARG A 69 7.61 8.11 -2.14
C ARG A 69 8.84 8.71 -2.83
N ARG A 70 9.70 7.86 -3.42
CA ARG A 70 10.85 8.32 -4.23
C ARG A 70 10.42 9.07 -5.48
N MET A 71 9.33 8.65 -6.14
CA MET A 71 8.81 9.36 -7.32
C MET A 71 8.25 10.73 -6.95
N GLY A 72 7.57 10.87 -5.81
CA GLY A 72 7.13 12.17 -5.30
C GLY A 72 8.29 13.13 -5.01
N ARG A 73 9.36 12.63 -4.37
CA ARG A 73 10.59 13.40 -4.17
C ARG A 73 11.25 13.83 -5.48
N ALA A 74 11.31 12.93 -6.47
CA ALA A 74 11.89 13.22 -7.78
C ALA A 74 11.06 14.26 -8.54
N HIS A 75 9.73 14.13 -8.52
CA HIS A 75 8.79 15.09 -9.10
C HIS A 75 8.98 16.50 -8.54
N ARG A 76 9.20 16.62 -7.22
CA ARG A 76 9.48 17.90 -6.55
C ARG A 76 10.80 18.53 -6.98
N ARG A 77 11.85 17.71 -7.20
CA ARG A 77 13.21 18.17 -7.49
C ARG A 77 13.50 18.43 -8.97
N ASN A 78 12.81 17.75 -9.89
CA ASN A 78 13.09 17.83 -11.32
C ASN A 78 11.82 18.07 -12.17
N PRO A 79 11.58 19.31 -12.63
CA PRO A 79 10.44 19.65 -13.48
C PRO A 79 10.37 18.90 -14.82
N LEU A 80 11.51 18.55 -15.41
CA LEU A 80 11.58 17.89 -16.73
C LEU A 80 11.23 16.39 -16.63
N GLY A 81 11.32 15.79 -15.45
CA GLY A 81 10.98 14.37 -15.19
C GLY A 81 9.54 14.13 -14.71
N ARG A 82 8.68 15.16 -14.72
CA ARG A 82 7.36 15.11 -14.10
C ARG A 82 6.41 14.08 -14.70
N PRO A 83 6.23 13.95 -16.03
CA PRO A 83 5.29 12.97 -16.60
C PRO A 83 5.64 11.53 -16.21
N LEU A 84 6.93 11.18 -16.28
CA LEU A 84 7.40 9.85 -15.89
C LEU A 84 7.25 9.60 -14.39
N SER A 85 7.40 10.64 -13.57
CA SER A 85 7.24 10.53 -12.12
C SER A 85 5.78 10.31 -11.73
N HIS A 86 4.81 10.97 -12.40
CA HIS A 86 3.37 10.72 -12.20
C HIS A 86 2.99 9.28 -12.53
N MET A 87 3.35 8.81 -13.73
CA MET A 87 3.04 7.45 -14.16
C MET A 87 3.65 6.40 -13.22
N ARG A 88 4.92 6.57 -12.83
CA ARG A 88 5.59 5.66 -11.89
C ARG A 88 4.99 5.75 -10.49
N PHE A 89 4.57 6.93 -10.05
CA PHE A 89 3.88 7.08 -8.76
C PHE A 89 2.58 6.27 -8.76
N ALA A 90 1.69 6.50 -9.74
CA ALA A 90 0.41 5.79 -9.86
C ALA A 90 0.59 4.26 -9.93
N LEU A 91 1.55 3.77 -10.73
CA LEU A 91 1.85 2.34 -10.82
C LEU A 91 2.23 1.73 -9.45
N ASN A 92 3.03 2.43 -8.66
CA ASN A 92 3.46 1.95 -7.35
C ASN A 92 2.37 2.09 -6.30
N ILE A 93 1.47 3.09 -6.39
CA ILE A 93 0.27 3.17 -5.55
C ILE A 93 -0.64 1.97 -5.82
N GLY A 94 -0.97 1.69 -7.09
CA GLY A 94 -1.81 0.53 -7.44
C GLY A 94 -1.19 -0.81 -7.00
N SER A 95 0.13 -0.96 -7.14
CA SER A 95 0.84 -2.16 -6.65
C SER A 95 0.77 -2.31 -5.12
N ALA A 96 0.89 -1.20 -4.38
CA ALA A 96 0.73 -1.20 -2.93
C ALA A 96 -0.71 -1.53 -2.52
N GLN A 97 -1.70 -0.91 -3.19
CA GLN A 97 -3.12 -1.10 -2.94
C GLN A 97 -3.53 -2.56 -3.13
N GLY A 98 -3.14 -3.17 -4.27
CA GLY A 98 -3.42 -4.58 -4.52
C GLY A 98 -2.78 -5.51 -3.50
N SER A 99 -1.56 -5.21 -3.06
CA SER A 99 -0.89 -6.00 -2.02
C SER A 99 -1.63 -5.90 -0.66
N VAL A 100 -2.04 -4.71 -0.25
CA VAL A 100 -2.79 -4.48 1.00
C VAL A 100 -4.18 -5.12 0.93
N HIS A 101 -4.87 -5.01 -0.20
CA HIS A 101 -6.17 -5.64 -0.41
C HIS A 101 -6.10 -7.17 -0.25
N LEU A 102 -5.08 -7.80 -0.84
CA LEU A 102 -4.86 -9.24 -0.70
C LEU A 102 -4.40 -9.67 0.70
N ILE A 103 -3.80 -8.76 1.48
CA ILE A 103 -3.53 -9.00 2.90
C ILE A 103 -4.84 -8.97 3.67
N LEU A 104 -5.65 -7.91 3.49
CA LEU A 104 -6.94 -7.75 4.14
C LEU A 104 -7.86 -8.94 3.86
N ALA A 105 -7.98 -9.38 2.61
CA ALA A 105 -8.76 -10.56 2.24
C ALA A 105 -8.33 -11.85 2.97
N ALA A 106 -7.06 -11.95 3.35
CA ALA A 106 -6.51 -13.12 4.03
C ALA A 106 -6.71 -13.08 5.55
N VAL A 107 -6.79 -11.88 6.15
CA VAL A 107 -6.87 -11.67 7.61
C VAL A 107 -8.23 -11.20 8.10
N ASP A 108 -9.08 -10.73 7.18
CA ASP A 108 -10.43 -10.24 7.40
C ASP A 108 -11.35 -10.80 6.29
N PRO A 109 -11.97 -11.98 6.53
CA PRO A 109 -12.83 -12.64 5.53
C PRO A 109 -14.05 -11.80 5.12
N GLY A 110 -14.47 -10.83 5.95
CA GLY A 110 -15.52 -9.88 5.60
C GLY A 110 -15.11 -8.87 4.53
N ASN A 111 -13.81 -8.82 4.22
CA ASN A 111 -13.21 -7.94 3.22
C ASN A 111 -12.64 -8.71 2.00
N ALA A 112 -13.08 -9.95 1.78
CA ALA A 112 -12.66 -10.73 0.62
C ALA A 112 -13.14 -10.04 -0.68
N PRO A 113 -12.28 -9.87 -1.71
CA PRO A 113 -12.72 -9.44 -3.02
C PRO A 113 -13.80 -10.39 -3.52
N ALA A 114 -14.86 -9.83 -4.12
CA ALA A 114 -15.83 -10.62 -4.86
C ALA A 114 -15.08 -11.46 -5.90
N LEU A 115 -15.23 -12.78 -5.84
CA LEU A 115 -14.72 -13.65 -6.89
C LEU A 115 -15.48 -13.32 -8.19
N PRO A 116 -14.80 -13.23 -9.34
CA PRO A 116 -15.50 -13.05 -10.61
C PRO A 116 -16.47 -14.22 -10.82
N GLU A 117 -17.74 -13.89 -11.05
CA GLU A 117 -18.75 -14.87 -11.42
C GLU A 117 -18.34 -15.49 -12.76
N THR A 118 -18.08 -16.80 -12.75
CA THR A 118 -17.77 -17.61 -13.94
C THR A 118 -19.02 -17.99 -14.71
#